data_AF-A0AAU1IBC6-F1
#
_entry.id   AF-A0AAU1IBC6-F1
#
_cell.length_a   1.000
_cell.length_b   1.000
_cell.length_c   1.000
_cell.angle_alpha   90.00
_cell.angle_beta   90.00
_cell.angle_gamma   90.00
#
_symmetry.space_group_name_H-M   'P 1'
#
loop_
_entity.id
_entity.type
_entity.pdbx_description
1 polymer ?
#
loop_
_entity_poly.entity_id
_entity_poly.type
_entity_poly.pdbx_seq_one_letter_code
_entity_poly.pdbx_strand_id
1 'polypeptide(L)'
;MTSRGTEFQEAMLGRVHLCDEDRERPMRLDLVVRSDALMLPHRTTQARLTGRVRIAGRADDAEAAGELEISPLARRRIRYRITFAMEGRHLVLDGWKSISPARPLSSMTLLPYTLYEDGERVGEGTLRFPLATGLLPFLASFRFPRSAQSAPAPAPAADRHLASRWDGNPGRTEVWYTTLTDPVTGSGVWLHHEVVAPTDGSGAYAHGWVAVFPKDGPAEHARFGPVPWTDDQQGFATEEISARPGRLTGCAGPFTWSLTETPLSAPVHTFPRWSWRRPWLPASHMLPAARCHYSGTVRYGADELRLDRAVGASARIYGHGNARRWAWLHADLGGGDVLEIVAAVSMRRGLDRLPPLVFLRLLQNGRTWPRHAERAAVGWAGLGRFRADIGLPEWRVAGRAGRRRIRVTVTQPPQRTLALDYTDPDGSPAVCRNTETADAVVSLERWWGTWRPEATWRLSGTAHAEVGDR
;
A
#
# COMPACT_ATOMS: atom_id res chain seq x y z
N MET A 1 12.86 8.27 24.25
CA MET A 1 12.69 8.69 22.84
C MET A 1 13.68 7.94 21.99
N THR A 2 13.29 6.82 21.37
CA THR A 2 14.18 6.00 20.54
C THR A 2 14.24 6.58 19.12
N SER A 3 15.43 6.99 18.69
CA SER A 3 15.68 7.59 17.38
C SER A 3 15.37 6.61 16.25
N ARG A 4 14.73 7.12 15.19
CA ARG A 4 14.35 6.32 14.00
C ARG A 4 15.56 6.19 13.07
N GLY A 5 16.45 5.24 13.35
CA GLY A 5 17.66 5.01 12.54
C GLY A 5 17.42 4.30 11.21
N THR A 6 18.43 4.26 10.35
CA THR A 6 18.47 3.46 9.10
C THR A 6 19.79 2.70 9.05
N GLU A 7 19.75 1.40 8.71
CA GLU A 7 20.93 0.57 8.50
C GLU A 7 20.89 -0.10 7.13
N PHE A 8 22.03 -0.15 6.42
CA PHE A 8 22.20 -0.93 5.19
C PHE A 8 23.64 -1.44 5.05
N GLN A 9 23.85 -2.42 4.17
CA GLN A 9 25.15 -2.97 3.83
C GLN A 9 25.51 -2.65 2.38
N GLU A 10 26.75 -2.25 2.11
CA GLU A 10 27.28 -1.92 0.78
C GLU A 10 28.60 -2.65 0.52
N ALA A 11 28.71 -3.28 -0.66
CA ALA A 11 29.96 -3.87 -1.13
C ALA A 11 30.41 -3.16 -2.41
N MET A 12 31.68 -2.77 -2.46
CA MET A 12 32.29 -2.12 -3.63
C MET A 12 33.59 -2.82 -4.02
N LEU A 13 33.84 -2.89 -5.33
CA LEU A 13 35.00 -3.55 -5.92
C LEU A 13 35.72 -2.59 -6.86
N GLY A 14 37.03 -2.59 -6.85
CA GLY A 14 37.78 -1.63 -7.63
C GLY A 14 39.27 -1.88 -7.61
N ARG A 15 40.01 -0.80 -7.85
CA ARG A 15 41.47 -0.82 -7.88
C ARG A 15 42.04 0.38 -7.15
N VAL A 16 43.26 0.21 -6.66
CA VAL A 16 44.09 1.24 -6.03
C VAL A 16 45.46 1.26 -6.70
N HIS A 17 46.01 2.45 -6.90
CA HIS A 17 47.41 2.68 -7.19
C HIS A 17 48.04 3.34 -5.96
N LEU A 18 49.04 2.68 -5.38
CA LEU A 18 49.78 3.18 -4.22
C LEU A 18 51.04 3.88 -4.74
N CYS A 19 51.39 5.01 -4.14
CA CYS A 19 52.53 5.82 -4.61
C CYS A 19 53.88 5.11 -4.46
N ASP A 20 53.95 4.04 -3.67
CA ASP A 20 55.14 3.23 -3.45
C ASP A 20 55.33 2.10 -4.48
N GLU A 21 54.46 1.96 -5.48
CA GLU A 21 54.56 0.93 -6.52
C GLU A 21 53.94 1.32 -7.87
N ASP A 22 54.52 0.82 -8.97
CA ASP A 22 54.04 1.12 -10.33
C ASP A 22 52.84 0.27 -10.80
N ARG A 23 52.25 -0.55 -9.91
CA ARG A 23 51.15 -1.47 -10.27
C ARG A 23 49.84 -1.12 -9.57
N GLU A 24 48.73 -1.35 -10.26
CA GLU A 24 47.41 -1.32 -9.64
C GLU A 24 47.11 -2.61 -8.87
N ARG A 25 46.46 -2.48 -7.71
CA ARG A 25 45.99 -3.61 -6.90
C ARG A 25 44.47 -3.67 -6.85
N PRO A 26 43.87 -4.88 -6.91
CA PRO A 26 42.47 -5.07 -6.59
C PRO A 26 42.15 -4.61 -5.16
N MET A 27 41.06 -3.86 -5.02
CA MET A 27 40.55 -3.38 -3.75
C MET A 27 39.07 -3.75 -3.58
N ARG A 28 38.68 -4.12 -2.36
CA ARG A 28 37.29 -4.39 -1.98
C ARG A 28 36.93 -3.71 -0.67
N LEU A 29 35.74 -3.12 -0.64
CA LEU A 29 35.08 -2.63 0.56
C LEU A 29 33.84 -3.46 0.84
N ASP A 30 33.66 -3.92 2.07
CA ASP A 30 32.42 -4.50 2.58
C ASP A 30 31.99 -3.69 3.81
N LEU A 31 30.99 -2.83 3.68
CA LEU A 31 30.61 -1.83 4.66
C LEU A 31 29.20 -2.09 5.22
N VAL A 32 29.02 -1.78 6.50
CA VAL A 32 27.74 -1.62 7.17
C VAL A 32 27.60 -0.16 7.56
N VAL A 33 26.53 0.48 7.11
CA VAL A 33 26.24 1.90 7.33
C VAL A 33 25.06 2.03 8.28
N ARG A 34 25.23 2.85 9.32
CA ARG A 34 24.21 3.14 10.33
C ARG A 34 24.02 4.64 10.49
N SER A 35 22.76 5.08 10.47
CA SER A 35 22.35 6.46 10.74
C SER A 35 21.32 6.47 11.86
N ASP A 36 21.43 7.41 12.79
CA ASP A 36 20.42 7.64 13.84
C ASP A 36 19.16 8.36 13.30
N ALA A 37 19.23 8.84 12.05
CA ALA A 37 18.14 9.48 11.33
C ALA A 37 17.67 8.63 10.13
N LEU A 38 16.41 8.84 9.74
CA LEU A 38 15.87 8.29 8.50
C LEU A 38 16.55 8.96 7.30
N MET A 39 17.16 8.15 6.43
CA MET A 39 17.79 8.64 5.21
C MET A 39 16.72 9.10 4.21
N LEU A 40 16.69 10.39 3.91
CA LEU A 40 15.74 11.00 2.99
C LEU A 40 16.49 11.70 1.84
N PRO A 41 16.12 11.48 0.56
CA PRO A 41 16.89 12.01 -0.58
C PRO A 41 17.08 13.53 -0.61
N HIS A 42 16.16 14.28 0.01
CA HIS A 42 16.15 15.75 0.05
C HIS A 42 16.88 16.35 1.26
N ARG A 43 17.43 15.52 2.16
CA ARG A 43 18.18 15.96 3.35
C ARG A 43 19.61 15.46 3.29
N THR A 44 20.53 16.24 3.87
CA THR A 44 21.86 15.75 4.18
C THR A 44 21.79 14.88 5.44
N THR A 45 22.22 13.63 5.35
CA THR A 45 22.24 12.69 6.46
C THR A 45 23.68 12.28 6.74
N GLN A 46 24.12 12.40 8.00
CA GLN A 46 25.39 11.83 8.45
C GLN A 46 25.14 10.42 8.96
N ALA A 47 25.99 9.48 8.56
CA ALA A 47 25.94 8.09 8.98
C ALA A 47 27.34 7.63 9.38
N ARG A 48 27.40 6.69 10.32
CA ARG A 48 28.64 5.98 10.67
C ARG A 48 28.75 4.73 9.80
N LEU A 49 29.96 4.40 9.38
CA LEU A 49 30.26 3.16 8.68
C LEU A 49 31.25 2.33 9.49
N THR A 50 31.09 1.02 9.42
CA THR A 50 32.01 0.00 9.94
C THR A 50 32.11 -1.11 8.91
N GLY A 51 33.26 -1.74 8.71
CA GLY A 51 33.37 -2.79 7.73
C GLY A 51 34.79 -3.30 7.52
N ARG A 52 34.99 -3.97 6.39
CA ARG A 52 36.28 -4.57 6.01
C ARG A 52 36.84 -3.92 4.75
N VAL A 53 38.11 -3.51 4.81
CA VAL A 53 38.88 -3.03 3.66
C VAL A 53 39.91 -4.06 3.28
N ARG A 54 39.92 -4.47 2.00
CA ARG A 54 40.94 -5.37 1.46
C ARG A 54 41.66 -4.72 0.29
N ILE A 55 42.99 -4.68 0.39
CA ILE A 55 43.89 -4.33 -0.72
C ILE A 55 44.77 -5.56 -0.96
N ALA A 56 44.67 -6.15 -2.14
CA ALA A 56 45.29 -7.44 -2.43
C ALA A 56 46.80 -7.45 -2.11
N GLY A 57 47.19 -8.25 -1.13
CA GLY A 57 48.59 -8.40 -0.70
C GLY A 57 49.19 -7.21 0.05
N ARG A 58 48.37 -6.29 0.59
CA ARG A 58 48.82 -5.16 1.43
C ARG A 58 47.95 -4.98 2.69
N ALA A 59 46.62 -5.06 2.55
CA ALA A 59 45.70 -4.79 3.64
C ALA A 59 44.55 -5.80 3.67
N ASP A 60 44.17 -6.20 4.88
CA ASP A 60 42.97 -6.98 5.16
C ASP A 60 42.40 -6.60 6.54
N ASP A 61 41.96 -5.35 6.65
CA ASP A 61 41.47 -4.79 7.90
C ASP A 61 39.97 -5.02 8.04
N ALA A 62 39.56 -5.82 9.03
CA ALA A 62 38.18 -6.14 9.34
C ALA A 62 37.48 -5.13 10.25
N GLU A 63 38.21 -4.16 10.82
CA GLU A 63 37.73 -3.20 11.81
C GLU A 63 37.70 -1.76 11.28
N ALA A 64 37.71 -1.60 9.96
CA ALA A 64 37.66 -0.29 9.32
C ALA A 64 36.39 0.49 9.73
N ALA A 65 36.54 1.76 10.04
CA ALA A 65 35.47 2.60 10.57
C ALA A 65 35.54 4.02 10.03
N GLY A 66 34.41 4.72 10.01
CA GLY A 66 34.39 6.12 9.59
C GLY A 66 33.00 6.69 9.43
N GLU A 67 32.89 7.65 8.51
CA GLU A 67 31.68 8.44 8.30
C GLU A 67 31.27 8.48 6.82
N LEU A 68 29.96 8.59 6.63
CA LEU A 68 29.31 8.72 5.34
C LEU A 68 28.35 9.92 5.37
N GLU A 69 28.62 10.92 4.56
CA GLU A 69 27.70 12.03 4.30
C GLU A 69 26.86 11.70 3.06
N ILE A 70 25.54 11.59 3.23
CA ILE A 70 24.60 11.30 2.14
C ILE A 70 23.81 12.57 1.84
N SER A 71 24.05 13.22 0.70
CA SER A 71 23.34 14.45 0.29
C SER A 71 22.97 14.43 -1.20
N PRO A 72 21.98 13.60 -1.61
CA PRO A 72 21.74 13.30 -3.02
C PRO A 72 21.16 14.45 -3.84
N LEU A 73 20.29 15.26 -3.24
CA LEU A 73 19.64 16.38 -3.91
C LEU A 73 20.26 17.73 -3.52
N ALA A 74 20.58 17.93 -2.23
CA ALA A 74 21.07 19.22 -1.73
C ALA A 74 22.50 19.52 -2.16
N ARG A 75 23.42 18.54 -2.08
CA ARG A 75 24.83 18.70 -2.49
C ARG A 75 25.22 17.84 -3.68
N ARG A 76 24.29 17.03 -4.21
CA ARG A 76 24.53 16.07 -5.29
C ARG A 76 25.75 15.18 -5.03
N ARG A 77 25.96 14.77 -3.78
CA ARG A 77 27.17 14.06 -3.35
C ARG A 77 26.90 13.02 -2.27
N ILE A 78 27.63 11.91 -2.33
CA ILE A 78 27.78 10.96 -1.21
C ILE A 78 29.27 10.86 -0.89
N ARG A 79 29.72 11.37 0.27
CA ARG A 79 31.14 11.40 0.65
C ARG A 79 31.44 10.32 1.69
N TYR A 80 32.48 9.55 1.43
CA TYR A 80 33.00 8.48 2.26
C TYR A 80 34.31 8.94 2.90
N ARG A 81 34.43 8.80 4.22
CA ARG A 81 35.70 8.96 4.93
C ARG A 81 35.90 7.74 5.81
N ILE A 82 36.84 6.87 5.47
CA ILE A 82 37.05 5.56 6.11
C ILE A 82 38.49 5.48 6.62
N THR A 83 38.66 5.12 7.88
CA THR A 83 39.97 4.84 8.48
C THR A 83 40.16 3.33 8.53
N PHE A 84 41.34 2.85 8.13
CA PHE A 84 41.69 1.42 8.15
C PHE A 84 43.19 1.22 8.33
N ALA A 85 43.60 0.03 8.76
CA ALA A 85 45.00 -0.35 8.96
C ALA A 85 45.59 -1.05 7.71
N MET A 86 46.85 -0.76 7.41
CA MET A 86 47.63 -1.44 6.37
C MET A 86 49.08 -1.57 6.82
N GLU A 87 49.57 -2.80 7.01
CA GLU A 87 50.98 -3.06 7.36
C GLU A 87 51.45 -2.28 8.61
N GLY A 88 50.57 -2.13 9.61
CA GLY A 88 50.86 -1.37 10.84
C GLY A 88 50.66 0.15 10.73
N ARG A 89 50.30 0.67 9.55
CA ARG A 89 50.01 2.09 9.30
C ARG A 89 48.51 2.37 9.33
N HIS A 90 48.12 3.59 9.69
CA HIS A 90 46.74 4.04 9.67
C HIS A 90 46.47 4.94 8.46
N LEU A 91 45.56 4.51 7.61
CA LEU A 91 45.20 5.21 6.38
C LEU A 91 43.79 5.75 6.45
N VAL A 92 43.58 6.89 5.78
CA VAL A 92 42.26 7.49 5.56
C VAL A 92 41.94 7.44 4.07
N LEU A 93 40.88 6.72 3.71
CA LEU A 93 40.24 6.81 2.42
C LEU A 93 39.24 7.97 2.44
N ASP A 94 39.43 8.96 1.57
CA ASP A 94 38.46 10.04 1.34
C ASP A 94 38.05 10.03 -0.14
N GLY A 95 36.74 9.93 -0.39
CA GLY A 95 36.20 9.86 -1.73
C GLY A 95 34.74 10.27 -1.79
N TRP A 96 34.25 10.63 -2.96
CA TRP A 96 32.84 10.94 -3.11
C TRP A 96 32.24 10.52 -4.44
N LYS A 97 30.98 10.10 -4.38
CA LYS A 97 30.13 9.87 -5.55
C LYS A 97 29.47 11.19 -5.94
N SER A 98 29.60 11.61 -7.20
CA SER A 98 28.97 12.83 -7.72
C SER A 98 27.68 12.46 -8.44
N ILE A 99 26.53 12.93 -7.95
CA ILE A 99 25.21 12.50 -8.42
C ILE A 99 24.74 13.38 -9.57
N SER A 100 24.50 12.75 -10.73
CA SER A 100 24.01 13.44 -11.92
C SER A 100 22.56 13.03 -12.24
N PRO A 101 21.61 13.98 -12.34
CA PRO A 101 20.23 13.70 -12.73
C PRO A 101 20.12 13.08 -14.13
N ALA A 102 21.05 13.41 -15.03
CA ALA A 102 21.06 12.91 -16.41
C ALA A 102 21.52 11.45 -16.52
N ARG A 103 22.25 10.93 -15.51
CA ARG A 103 22.77 9.55 -15.49
C ARG A 103 22.69 8.97 -14.07
N PRO A 104 21.49 8.76 -13.52
CA PRO A 104 21.31 8.46 -12.10
C PRO A 104 21.93 7.12 -11.69
N LEU A 105 21.93 6.11 -12.57
CA LEU A 105 22.45 4.78 -12.23
C LEU A 105 23.98 4.69 -12.27
N SER A 106 24.64 5.31 -13.26
CA SER A 106 26.11 5.25 -13.36
C SER A 106 26.79 6.22 -12.38
N SER A 107 26.16 7.36 -12.10
CA SER A 107 26.70 8.34 -11.14
C SER A 107 26.62 7.88 -9.68
N MET A 108 25.77 6.90 -9.37
CA MET A 108 25.61 6.32 -8.02
C MET A 108 26.52 5.13 -7.73
N THR A 109 27.26 4.64 -8.73
CA THR A 109 28.02 3.39 -8.61
C THR A 109 29.52 3.56 -8.64
N LEU A 110 30.03 4.71 -9.08
CA LEU A 110 31.45 5.01 -9.15
C LEU A 110 31.88 5.86 -7.94
N LEU A 111 32.86 5.37 -7.18
CA LEU A 111 33.50 6.08 -6.08
C LEU A 111 34.98 6.28 -6.40
N PRO A 112 35.38 7.43 -6.97
CA PRO A 112 36.78 7.85 -6.92
C PRO A 112 37.17 8.20 -5.49
N TYR A 113 38.40 7.84 -5.10
CA TYR A 113 38.92 8.11 -3.77
C TYR A 113 40.44 8.33 -3.78
N THR A 114 40.93 8.96 -2.71
CA THR A 114 42.34 9.16 -2.41
C THR A 114 42.64 8.57 -1.04
N LEU A 115 43.82 7.96 -0.89
CA LEU A 115 44.33 7.45 0.38
C LEU A 115 45.32 8.45 0.97
N TYR A 116 45.18 8.70 2.27
CA TYR A 116 46.05 9.60 3.02
C TYR A 116 46.67 8.88 4.22
N GLU A 117 47.93 9.17 4.49
CA GLU A 117 48.66 8.83 5.71
C GLU A 117 49.13 10.15 6.34
N ASP A 118 48.72 10.45 7.57
CA ASP A 118 49.03 11.72 8.27
C ASP A 118 48.76 13.01 7.46
N GLY A 119 47.79 12.94 6.53
CA GLY A 119 47.41 14.05 5.65
C GLY A 119 48.18 14.11 4.33
N GLU A 120 49.22 13.29 4.15
CA GLU A 120 49.92 13.13 2.88
C GLU A 120 49.25 12.10 2.00
N ARG A 121 49.16 12.37 0.71
CA ARG A 121 48.56 11.46 -0.27
C ARG A 121 49.52 10.30 -0.55
N VAL A 122 49.04 9.08 -0.33
CA VAL A 122 49.82 7.84 -0.51
C VAL A 122 49.22 6.88 -1.54
N GLY A 123 48.06 7.23 -2.11
CA GLY A 123 47.48 6.47 -3.21
C GLY A 123 46.17 7.07 -3.71
N GLU A 124 45.69 6.55 -4.83
CA GLU A 124 44.37 6.88 -5.38
C GLU A 124 43.75 5.68 -6.07
N GLY A 125 42.44 5.74 -6.29
CA GLY A 125 41.80 4.68 -7.03
C GLY A 125 40.34 4.92 -7.29
N THR A 126 39.70 3.88 -7.82
CA THR A 126 38.28 3.90 -8.13
C THR A 126 37.62 2.60 -7.71
N LEU A 127 36.53 2.73 -6.98
CA LEU A 127 35.64 1.65 -6.55
C LEU A 127 34.34 1.72 -7.34
N ARG A 128 33.78 0.55 -7.63
CA ARG A 128 32.51 0.37 -8.33
C ARG A 128 31.57 -0.52 -7.53
N PHE A 129 30.32 -0.08 -7.39
CA PHE A 129 29.24 -0.91 -6.90
C PHE A 129 28.79 -1.87 -8.02
N PRO A 130 28.85 -3.20 -7.83
CA PRO A 130 28.51 -4.15 -8.89
C PRO A 130 26.99 -4.25 -9.05
N LEU A 131 26.36 -3.37 -9.84
CA LEU A 131 24.89 -3.31 -9.99
C LEU A 131 24.25 -4.66 -10.33
N ALA A 132 24.85 -5.44 -11.23
CA ALA A 132 24.26 -6.69 -11.71
C ALA A 132 24.11 -7.75 -10.61
N THR A 133 25.03 -7.80 -9.64
CA THR A 133 25.09 -8.85 -8.61
C THR A 133 24.86 -8.31 -7.19
N GLY A 134 25.18 -7.04 -6.94
CA GLY A 134 25.13 -6.40 -5.64
C GLY A 134 23.83 -5.64 -5.34
N LEU A 135 23.03 -5.25 -6.35
CA LEU A 135 21.85 -4.40 -6.13
C LEU A 135 20.76 -5.07 -5.30
N LEU A 136 20.44 -6.34 -5.59
CA LEU A 136 19.41 -7.08 -4.84
C LEU A 136 19.83 -7.35 -3.38
N PRO A 137 21.05 -7.84 -3.08
CA PRO A 137 21.56 -7.95 -1.71
C PRO A 137 21.58 -6.60 -0.97
N PHE A 138 22.03 -5.53 -1.63
CA PHE A 138 22.07 -4.17 -1.08
C PHE A 138 20.67 -3.70 -0.66
N LEU A 139 19.68 -3.78 -1.55
CA LEU A 139 18.30 -3.40 -1.23
C LEU A 139 17.68 -4.28 -0.13
N ALA A 140 17.99 -5.58 -0.11
CA ALA A 140 17.52 -6.50 0.92
C ALA A 140 18.16 -6.28 2.29
N SER A 141 19.35 -5.64 2.33
CA SER A 141 20.08 -5.33 3.55
C SER A 141 19.49 -4.16 4.34
N PHE A 142 18.66 -3.32 3.72
CA PHE A 142 18.04 -2.19 4.41
C PHE A 142 17.21 -2.69 5.59
N ARG A 143 17.61 -2.27 6.79
CA ARG A 143 16.88 -2.45 8.04
C ARG A 143 16.42 -1.08 8.49
N PHE A 144 15.11 -0.89 8.44
CA PHE A 144 14.43 0.19 9.14
C PHE A 144 13.94 -0.38 10.48
N PRO A 145 13.95 0.39 11.58
CA PRO A 145 13.50 -0.09 12.87
C PRO A 145 12.08 -0.65 12.75
N ARG A 146 11.93 -1.92 13.13
CA ARG A 146 10.63 -2.49 13.45
C ARG A 146 10.17 -1.83 14.74
N SER A 147 8.91 -1.40 14.82
CA SER A 147 8.31 -1.10 16.12
C SER A 147 8.39 -2.37 16.97
N ALA A 148 9.13 -2.32 18.07
CA ALA A 148 9.03 -3.35 19.10
C ALA A 148 7.56 -3.44 19.54
N GLN A 149 6.98 -4.61 19.37
CA GLN A 149 5.62 -4.94 19.73
C GLN A 149 5.67 -5.62 21.09
N SER A 150 5.13 -4.99 22.14
CA SER A 150 4.48 -5.61 23.32
C SER A 150 4.37 -4.59 24.46
N ALA A 151 3.19 -3.99 24.56
CA ALA A 151 2.61 -3.47 25.80
C ALA A 151 1.14 -3.94 25.79
N PRO A 152 0.53 -4.26 26.96
CA PRO A 152 -0.85 -4.72 27.01
C PRO A 152 -1.79 -3.63 26.46
N ALA A 153 -2.86 -4.09 25.81
CA ALA A 153 -3.67 -3.35 24.86
C ALA A 153 -4.14 -1.97 25.35
N PRO A 154 -3.86 -0.89 24.59
CA PRO A 154 -4.80 0.22 24.50
C PRO A 154 -5.89 -0.15 23.48
N ALA A 155 -7.07 0.51 23.58
CA ALA A 155 -8.28 0.35 22.75
C ALA A 155 -8.05 -0.13 21.30
N PRO A 156 -8.93 -0.99 20.75
CA PRO A 156 -8.67 -1.71 19.51
C PRO A 156 -8.21 -0.76 18.40
N ALA A 157 -7.11 -1.13 17.74
CA ALA A 157 -6.49 -0.33 16.67
C ALA A 157 -7.44 0.02 15.49
N ALA A 158 -8.64 -0.56 15.45
CA ALA A 158 -9.74 -0.20 14.55
C ALA A 158 -10.21 1.25 14.75
N ASP A 159 -10.22 1.77 15.98
CA ASP A 159 -10.80 3.08 16.33
C ASP A 159 -10.09 4.24 15.60
N ARG A 160 -8.78 4.11 15.37
CA ARG A 160 -7.97 5.14 14.70
C ARG A 160 -8.17 5.21 13.18
N HIS A 161 -8.77 4.19 12.59
CA HIS A 161 -8.99 4.15 11.15
C HIS A 161 -10.34 4.71 10.75
N LEU A 162 -11.24 4.95 11.72
CA LEU A 162 -12.56 5.52 11.49
C LEU A 162 -12.64 7.05 11.66
N ALA A 163 -11.66 7.69 12.29
CA ALA A 163 -11.56 9.16 12.30
C ALA A 163 -11.51 9.75 10.88
N SER A 164 -12.07 10.94 10.67
CA SER A 164 -11.88 11.66 9.41
C SER A 164 -10.40 11.97 9.18
N ARG A 165 -9.97 11.94 7.92
CA ARG A 165 -8.63 12.33 7.48
C ARG A 165 -8.63 13.65 6.74
N TRP A 166 -9.81 14.19 6.45
CA TRP A 166 -9.92 15.49 5.81
C TRP A 166 -9.32 16.56 6.73
N ASP A 167 -8.44 17.37 6.17
CA ASP A 167 -7.65 18.37 6.89
C ASP A 167 -8.05 19.81 6.50
N GLY A 168 -9.26 19.97 5.98
CA GLY A 168 -9.79 21.24 5.47
C GLY A 168 -9.43 21.54 4.01
N ASN A 169 -8.53 20.78 3.39
CA ASN A 169 -8.11 21.06 2.01
C ASN A 169 -9.20 20.69 0.98
N PRO A 170 -9.40 21.52 -0.06
CA PRO A 170 -10.27 21.20 -1.18
C PRO A 170 -9.69 20.07 -2.05
N GLY A 171 -10.51 19.56 -2.97
CA GLY A 171 -10.13 18.48 -3.88
C GLY A 171 -9.92 17.15 -3.18
N ARG A 172 -10.79 16.83 -2.21
CA ARG A 172 -10.73 15.59 -1.43
C ARG A 172 -12.08 14.88 -1.42
N THR A 173 -12.04 13.56 -1.50
CA THR A 173 -13.15 12.68 -1.13
C THR A 173 -12.69 11.73 -0.04
N GLU A 174 -13.58 11.48 0.91
CA GLU A 174 -13.40 10.52 1.98
C GLU A 174 -14.66 9.68 2.15
N VAL A 175 -14.49 8.35 2.17
CA VAL A 175 -15.61 7.40 2.23
C VAL A 175 -15.46 6.48 3.45
N TRP A 176 -16.58 6.28 4.15
CA TRP A 176 -16.83 5.18 5.08
C TRP A 176 -17.85 4.24 4.44
N TYR A 177 -17.37 3.07 4.07
CA TYR A 177 -18.12 2.07 3.35
C TYR A 177 -18.32 0.84 4.24
N THR A 178 -19.54 0.34 4.32
CA THR A 178 -19.86 -0.93 4.97
C THR A 178 -20.66 -1.79 4.01
N THR A 179 -20.23 -3.04 3.87
CA THR A 179 -20.99 -4.09 3.20
C THR A 179 -21.15 -5.30 4.10
N LEU A 180 -22.26 -6.02 3.95
CA LEU A 180 -22.55 -7.27 4.62
C LEU A 180 -23.56 -8.10 3.83
N THR A 181 -23.56 -9.40 4.13
CA THR A 181 -24.62 -10.33 3.70
C THR A 181 -25.27 -10.95 4.94
N ASP A 182 -26.60 -10.88 5.01
CA ASP A 182 -27.38 -11.61 6.00
C ASP A 182 -27.32 -13.12 5.70
N PRO A 183 -26.78 -13.96 6.60
CA PRO A 183 -26.70 -15.40 6.37
C PRO A 183 -28.06 -16.09 6.32
N VAL A 184 -29.12 -15.48 6.86
CA VAL A 184 -30.46 -16.10 6.90
C VAL A 184 -31.19 -15.89 5.58
N THR A 185 -31.33 -14.64 5.14
CA THR A 185 -32.07 -14.31 3.91
C THR A 185 -31.21 -14.36 2.65
N GLY A 186 -29.89 -14.23 2.80
CA GLY A 186 -28.96 -14.02 1.67
C GLY A 186 -29.00 -12.58 1.13
N SER A 187 -29.68 -11.66 1.82
CA SER A 187 -29.75 -10.26 1.39
C SER A 187 -28.43 -9.54 1.67
N GLY A 188 -27.96 -8.77 0.70
CA GLY A 188 -26.81 -7.87 0.87
C GLY A 188 -27.25 -6.49 1.38
N VAL A 189 -26.40 -5.82 2.14
CA VAL A 189 -26.62 -4.43 2.59
C VAL A 189 -25.37 -3.62 2.30
N TRP A 190 -25.59 -2.43 1.75
CA TRP A 190 -24.56 -1.45 1.45
C TRP A 190 -24.86 -0.13 2.16
N LEU A 191 -23.94 0.33 3.01
CA LEU A 191 -23.96 1.67 3.61
C LEU A 191 -22.75 2.45 3.10
N HIS A 192 -23.01 3.57 2.42
CA HIS A 192 -21.97 4.45 1.90
C HIS A 192 -22.13 5.84 2.50
N HIS A 193 -21.12 6.29 3.22
CA HIS A 193 -21.04 7.65 3.74
C HIS A 193 -19.84 8.34 3.12
N GLU A 194 -20.06 9.50 2.53
CA GLU A 194 -19.06 10.20 1.75
C GLU A 194 -19.00 11.67 2.13
N VAL A 195 -17.77 12.17 2.26
CA VAL A 195 -17.46 13.58 2.37
C VAL A 195 -16.76 14.00 1.09
N VAL A 196 -17.29 15.02 0.43
CA VAL A 196 -16.66 15.65 -0.74
C VAL A 196 -16.28 17.06 -0.36
N ALA A 197 -15.02 17.42 -0.61
CA ALA A 197 -14.50 18.77 -0.52
C ALA A 197 -14.21 19.28 -1.94
N PRO A 198 -15.13 20.05 -2.56
CA PRO A 198 -14.99 20.52 -3.94
C PRO A 198 -13.72 21.35 -4.18
N THR A 199 -13.22 21.31 -5.41
CA THR A 199 -12.04 22.08 -5.84
C THR A 199 -12.32 23.56 -6.07
N ASP A 200 -13.58 23.93 -6.29
CA ASP A 200 -14.04 25.31 -6.51
C ASP A 200 -14.17 26.14 -5.22
N GLY A 201 -13.99 25.50 -4.06
CA GLY A 201 -14.06 26.15 -2.75
C GLY A 201 -15.47 26.25 -2.16
N SER A 202 -16.49 25.60 -2.74
CA SER A 202 -17.89 25.63 -2.28
C SER A 202 -18.18 25.01 -0.90
N GLY A 203 -17.16 24.71 -0.10
CA GLY A 203 -17.27 24.09 1.22
C GLY A 203 -17.47 22.57 1.12
N ALA A 204 -16.91 21.83 2.09
CA ALA A 204 -17.10 20.40 2.13
C ALA A 204 -18.53 20.03 2.54
N TYR A 205 -19.05 18.97 1.95
CA TYR A 205 -20.37 18.44 2.25
C TYR A 205 -20.32 16.93 2.45
N ALA A 206 -21.23 16.46 3.29
CA ALA A 206 -21.49 15.05 3.55
C ALA A 206 -22.73 14.59 2.79
N HIS A 207 -22.67 13.42 2.19
CA HIS A 207 -23.79 12.75 1.53
C HIS A 207 -23.55 11.24 1.52
N GLY A 208 -24.48 10.48 0.96
CA GLY A 208 -24.31 9.05 0.82
C GLY A 208 -25.61 8.33 0.51
N TRP A 209 -25.62 7.03 0.77
CA TRP A 209 -26.79 6.19 0.55
C TRP A 209 -26.75 4.92 1.39
N VAL A 210 -27.92 4.30 1.46
CA VAL A 210 -28.14 2.92 1.91
C VAL A 210 -28.77 2.16 0.75
N ALA A 211 -28.37 0.91 0.56
CA ALA A 211 -29.02 -0.01 -0.34
C ALA A 211 -29.16 -1.40 0.28
N VAL A 212 -30.28 -2.06 0.00
CA VAL A 212 -30.54 -3.46 0.31
C VAL A 212 -30.66 -4.21 -1.01
N PHE A 213 -30.01 -5.37 -1.09
CA PHE A 213 -30.00 -6.26 -2.23
C PHE A 213 -30.67 -7.57 -1.81
N PRO A 214 -32.01 -7.68 -1.88
CA PRO A 214 -32.69 -8.93 -1.62
C PRO A 214 -32.13 -10.04 -2.51
N LYS A 215 -32.02 -11.26 -1.98
CA LYS A 215 -31.59 -12.42 -2.76
C LYS A 215 -32.45 -12.62 -4.01
N ASP A 216 -33.75 -12.45 -3.83
CA ASP A 216 -34.80 -12.64 -4.83
C ASP A 216 -35.55 -11.31 -5.03
N GLY A 217 -34.93 -10.36 -5.72
CA GLY A 217 -35.59 -9.07 -6.02
C GLY A 217 -34.64 -8.01 -6.57
N PRO A 218 -35.18 -6.86 -7.00
CA PRO A 218 -34.37 -5.70 -7.35
C PRO A 218 -33.75 -5.09 -6.10
N ALA A 219 -32.61 -4.41 -6.26
CA ALA A 219 -32.03 -3.62 -5.19
C ALA A 219 -32.91 -2.39 -4.90
N GLU A 220 -33.10 -2.08 -3.62
CA GLU A 220 -33.75 -0.87 -3.16
C GLU A 220 -32.73 0.04 -2.48
N HIS A 221 -32.86 1.36 -2.65
CA HIS A 221 -31.90 2.29 -2.09
C HIS A 221 -32.53 3.66 -1.78
N ALA A 222 -31.85 4.43 -0.93
CA ALA A 222 -32.14 5.83 -0.69
C ALA A 222 -30.85 6.63 -0.49
N ARG A 223 -30.87 7.89 -0.95
CA ARG A 223 -29.77 8.85 -0.74
C ARG A 223 -30.08 9.78 0.44
N PHE A 224 -29.03 10.31 1.03
CA PHE A 224 -29.09 11.38 2.01
C PHE A 224 -28.05 12.47 1.70
N GLY A 225 -28.25 13.65 2.27
CA GLY A 225 -27.47 14.84 1.94
C GLY A 225 -27.79 15.39 0.55
N PRO A 226 -27.00 16.36 0.06
CA PRO A 226 -25.82 16.91 0.70
C PRO A 226 -26.16 17.79 1.92
N VAL A 227 -25.35 17.71 2.96
CA VAL A 227 -25.37 18.61 4.12
C VAL A 227 -23.98 19.17 4.38
N PRO A 228 -23.83 20.40 4.92
CA PRO A 228 -22.52 20.94 5.28
C PRO A 228 -21.74 19.99 6.19
N TRP A 229 -20.45 19.80 5.92
CA TRP A 229 -19.59 18.93 6.72
C TRP A 229 -18.71 19.74 7.68
N THR A 230 -18.70 19.32 8.94
CA THR A 230 -17.72 19.74 9.94
C THR A 230 -16.91 18.52 10.37
N ASP A 231 -15.59 18.66 10.48
CA ASP A 231 -14.68 17.57 10.87
C ASP A 231 -15.16 16.86 12.16
N ASP A 232 -15.21 15.52 12.12
CA ASP A 232 -15.49 14.65 13.27
C ASP A 232 -14.34 13.64 13.44
N GLN A 233 -13.67 13.73 14.58
CA GLN A 233 -12.53 12.87 14.91
C GLN A 233 -12.93 11.43 15.28
N GLN A 234 -14.22 11.14 15.46
CA GLN A 234 -14.72 9.83 15.86
C GLN A 234 -15.26 9.01 14.71
N GLY A 235 -15.52 9.60 13.55
CA GLY A 235 -16.24 8.90 12.49
C GLY A 235 -16.85 9.83 11.46
N PHE A 236 -17.79 9.27 10.70
CA PHE A 236 -18.75 10.07 9.94
C PHE A 236 -19.94 10.38 10.85
N ALA A 237 -20.33 11.64 10.98
CA ALA A 237 -21.53 12.03 11.70
C ALA A 237 -22.21 13.25 11.08
N THR A 238 -23.52 13.15 10.92
CA THR A 238 -24.45 14.24 10.60
C THR A 238 -25.57 14.20 11.64
N GLU A 239 -26.58 15.06 11.52
CA GLU A 239 -27.70 15.10 12.48
C GLU A 239 -28.42 13.75 12.63
N GLU A 240 -28.70 13.08 11.51
CA GLU A 240 -29.50 11.85 11.51
C GLU A 240 -28.65 10.57 11.34
N ILE A 241 -27.38 10.68 10.93
CA ILE A 241 -26.57 9.53 10.51
C ILE A 241 -25.22 9.55 11.21
N SER A 242 -24.80 8.39 11.70
CA SER A 242 -23.50 8.17 12.35
C SER A 242 -22.88 6.83 11.93
N ALA A 243 -21.64 6.87 11.45
CA ALA A 243 -20.78 5.70 11.27
C ALA A 243 -19.52 5.86 12.14
N ARG A 244 -19.56 5.24 13.32
CA ARG A 244 -18.53 5.32 14.35
C ARG A 244 -18.05 3.92 14.73
N PRO A 245 -16.87 3.76 15.35
CA PRO A 245 -16.40 2.47 15.82
C PRO A 245 -17.46 1.72 16.62
N GLY A 246 -17.79 0.50 16.17
CA GLY A 246 -18.73 -0.37 16.86
C GLY A 246 -20.21 -0.05 16.65
N ARG A 247 -20.58 1.07 16.01
CA ARG A 247 -21.99 1.46 15.85
C ARG A 247 -22.26 2.24 14.56
N LEU A 248 -23.22 1.77 13.79
CA LEU A 248 -23.73 2.40 12.58
C LEU A 248 -25.22 2.67 12.76
N THR A 249 -25.65 3.92 12.69
CA THR A 249 -27.05 4.31 12.86
C THR A 249 -27.44 5.37 11.86
N GLY A 250 -28.67 5.34 11.36
CA GLY A 250 -29.20 6.45 10.61
C GLY A 250 -30.54 6.20 9.93
N CYS A 251 -30.99 7.21 9.20
CA CYS A 251 -32.16 7.16 8.35
C CYS A 251 -31.94 7.87 7.02
N ALA A 252 -32.58 7.37 5.96
CA ALA A 252 -32.58 7.98 4.64
C ALA A 252 -33.82 7.53 3.87
N GLY A 253 -34.73 8.46 3.55
CA GLY A 253 -36.01 8.10 2.92
C GLY A 253 -36.76 7.02 3.73
N PRO A 254 -37.20 5.91 3.11
CA PRO A 254 -37.89 4.82 3.81
C PRO A 254 -36.96 3.90 4.61
N PHE A 255 -35.66 4.20 4.67
CA PHE A 255 -34.68 3.35 5.34
C PHE A 255 -34.36 3.86 6.74
N THR A 256 -34.24 2.94 7.69
CA THR A 256 -33.65 3.19 9.01
C THR A 256 -32.75 2.03 9.39
N TRP A 257 -31.60 2.30 10.02
CA TRP A 257 -30.69 1.26 10.47
C TRP A 257 -30.12 1.56 11.85
N SER A 258 -29.86 0.50 12.59
CA SER A 258 -29.15 0.53 13.87
C SER A 258 -28.39 -0.78 14.01
N LEU A 259 -27.09 -0.72 13.74
CA LEU A 259 -26.20 -1.87 13.67
C LEU A 259 -25.06 -1.72 14.68
N THR A 260 -24.72 -2.83 15.31
CA THR A 260 -23.52 -3.00 16.11
C THR A 260 -22.47 -3.68 15.26
N GLU A 261 -21.29 -3.08 15.16
CA GLU A 261 -20.15 -3.60 14.41
C GLU A 261 -19.19 -4.34 15.37
N THR A 262 -18.81 -5.57 15.04
CA THR A 262 -17.82 -6.36 15.81
C THR A 262 -16.72 -6.86 14.88
N PRO A 263 -15.57 -6.14 14.78
CA PRO A 263 -14.44 -6.56 13.96
C PRO A 263 -13.87 -7.91 14.39
N LEU A 264 -13.58 -8.79 13.43
CA LEU A 264 -13.04 -10.13 13.65
C LEU A 264 -11.59 -10.31 13.19
N SER A 265 -11.04 -9.28 12.54
CA SER A 265 -9.70 -9.32 11.96
C SER A 265 -9.00 -7.98 12.16
N ALA A 266 -7.66 -8.04 12.11
CA ALA A 266 -6.86 -6.83 12.12
C ALA A 266 -7.02 -6.05 10.81
N PRO A 267 -6.80 -4.72 10.81
CA PRO A 267 -6.91 -3.90 9.62
C PRO A 267 -6.06 -4.40 8.45
N VAL A 268 -6.66 -4.43 7.26
CA VAL A 268 -6.00 -4.83 6.01
C VAL A 268 -5.83 -3.60 5.12
N HIS A 269 -4.61 -3.37 4.65
CA HIS A 269 -4.36 -2.36 3.63
C HIS A 269 -4.29 -3.02 2.25
N THR A 270 -5.33 -2.82 1.45
CA THR A 270 -5.42 -3.24 0.05
C THR A 270 -4.29 -2.58 -0.74
N PHE A 271 -4.12 -1.27 -0.54
CA PHE A 271 -3.01 -0.49 -1.08
C PHE A 271 -1.77 -0.55 -0.17
N PRO A 272 -0.58 -0.14 -0.65
CA PRO A 272 0.60 0.02 0.19
C PRO A 272 0.33 0.94 1.38
N ARG A 273 0.75 0.55 2.60
CA ARG A 273 0.47 1.30 3.85
C ARG A 273 0.86 2.77 3.80
N TRP A 274 1.93 3.10 3.07
CA TRP A 274 2.39 4.48 2.95
C TRP A 274 1.40 5.37 2.19
N SER A 275 0.61 4.82 1.26
CA SER A 275 -0.38 5.58 0.47
C SER A 275 -1.55 6.04 1.33
N TRP A 276 -1.98 5.21 2.29
CA TRP A 276 -2.95 5.62 3.31
C TRP A 276 -2.42 6.75 4.20
N ARG A 277 -1.11 6.74 4.52
CA ARG A 277 -0.48 7.77 5.37
C ARG A 277 -0.14 9.05 4.62
N ARG A 278 0.10 8.95 3.33
CA ARG A 278 0.52 10.03 2.44
C ARG A 278 -0.32 9.95 1.17
N PRO A 279 -1.29 10.87 0.97
CA PRO A 279 -2.23 10.81 -0.14
C PRO A 279 -1.58 11.22 -1.47
N TRP A 280 -0.54 10.50 -1.90
CA TRP A 280 0.17 10.73 -3.17
C TRP A 280 -0.44 9.96 -4.34
N LEU A 281 -1.14 8.87 -4.03
CA LEU A 281 -1.98 8.17 -5.00
C LEU A 281 -3.29 8.94 -5.21
N PRO A 282 -3.93 8.84 -6.39
CA PRO A 282 -5.23 9.47 -6.64
C PRO A 282 -6.25 9.12 -5.55
N ALA A 283 -6.32 7.85 -5.16
CA ALA A 283 -7.07 7.37 -4.02
C ALA A 283 -6.32 6.22 -3.33
N SER A 284 -6.65 5.97 -2.06
CA SER A 284 -6.18 4.82 -1.29
C SER A 284 -7.36 4.13 -0.64
N HIS A 285 -7.37 2.80 -0.67
CA HIS A 285 -8.36 1.95 -0.02
C HIS A 285 -7.73 1.09 1.08
N MET A 286 -8.41 0.97 2.21
CA MET A 286 -8.07 0.04 3.28
C MET A 286 -9.32 -0.43 4.03
N LEU A 287 -9.23 -1.56 4.71
CA LEU A 287 -10.28 -2.13 5.54
C LEU A 287 -9.88 -2.02 7.01
N PRO A 288 -10.51 -1.13 7.81
CA PRO A 288 -10.38 -1.17 9.26
C PRO A 288 -10.74 -2.54 9.83
N ALA A 289 -11.79 -3.16 9.26
CA ALA A 289 -12.22 -4.51 9.58
C ALA A 289 -12.46 -5.26 8.26
N ALA A 290 -11.46 -6.03 7.81
CA ALA A 290 -11.59 -6.85 6.60
C ALA A 290 -12.55 -8.03 6.78
N ARG A 291 -12.96 -8.29 8.01
CA ARG A 291 -14.01 -9.24 8.36
C ARG A 291 -14.65 -8.76 9.64
N CYS A 292 -15.96 -8.68 9.63
CA CYS A 292 -16.75 -8.09 10.69
C CYS A 292 -18.09 -8.84 10.85
N HIS A 293 -18.59 -8.88 12.08
CA HIS A 293 -19.98 -9.25 12.34
C HIS A 293 -20.81 -7.99 12.56
N TYR A 294 -22.02 -7.98 11.98
CA TYR A 294 -23.02 -6.95 12.19
C TYR A 294 -24.27 -7.56 12.79
N SER A 295 -24.74 -6.97 13.89
CA SER A 295 -26.00 -7.34 14.51
C SER A 295 -26.87 -6.12 14.73
N GLY A 296 -28.18 -6.24 14.49
CA GLY A 296 -29.11 -5.13 14.63
C GLY A 296 -30.23 -5.18 13.60
N THR A 297 -30.75 -4.01 13.23
CA THR A 297 -31.91 -3.91 12.32
C THR A 297 -31.64 -2.98 11.16
N VAL A 298 -32.07 -3.36 9.96
CA VAL A 298 -32.23 -2.49 8.80
C VAL A 298 -33.69 -2.59 8.34
N ARG A 299 -34.41 -1.48 8.38
CA ARG A 299 -35.77 -1.38 7.84
C ARG A 299 -35.72 -0.69 6.48
N TYR A 300 -36.51 -1.18 5.55
CA TYR A 300 -36.62 -0.64 4.20
C TYR A 300 -38.03 -0.92 3.66
N GLY A 301 -38.73 0.13 3.24
CA GLY A 301 -40.13 -0.02 2.83
C GLY A 301 -41.01 -0.56 3.98
N ALA A 302 -41.68 -1.67 3.74
CA ALA A 302 -42.46 -2.40 4.75
C ALA A 302 -41.68 -3.54 5.43
N ASP A 303 -40.47 -3.81 4.98
CA ASP A 303 -39.66 -4.95 5.40
C ASP A 303 -38.61 -4.58 6.47
N GLU A 304 -38.18 -5.59 7.23
CA GLU A 304 -37.15 -5.46 8.27
C GLU A 304 -36.17 -6.64 8.19
N LEU A 305 -34.89 -6.35 7.97
CA LEU A 305 -33.80 -7.31 8.18
C LEU A 305 -33.35 -7.25 9.65
N ARG A 306 -33.52 -8.37 10.36
CA ARG A 306 -32.91 -8.59 11.67
C ARG A 306 -31.61 -9.34 11.49
N LEU A 307 -30.51 -8.60 11.56
CA LEU A 307 -29.18 -9.15 11.38
C LEU A 307 -28.69 -9.78 12.68
N ASP A 308 -28.30 -11.05 12.62
CA ASP A 308 -27.59 -11.73 13.68
C ASP A 308 -26.22 -12.20 13.18
N ARG A 309 -25.17 -11.47 13.58
CA ARG A 309 -23.78 -11.70 13.19
C ARG A 309 -23.62 -11.84 11.67
N ALA A 310 -24.34 -11.01 10.91
CA ALA A 310 -24.20 -10.91 9.48
C ALA A 310 -22.74 -10.59 9.13
N VAL A 311 -22.21 -11.24 8.10
CA VAL A 311 -20.79 -11.19 7.80
C VAL A 311 -20.53 -10.17 6.71
N GLY A 312 -19.49 -9.37 6.89
CA GLY A 312 -19.08 -8.41 5.89
C GLY A 312 -17.80 -7.69 6.27
N ALA A 313 -17.64 -6.47 5.74
CA ALA A 313 -16.48 -5.65 6.00
C ALA A 313 -16.82 -4.17 6.07
N SER A 314 -15.97 -3.45 6.78
CA SER A 314 -15.93 -1.99 6.75
C SER A 314 -14.64 -1.57 6.06
N ALA A 315 -14.76 -0.58 5.19
CA ALA A 315 -13.69 -0.04 4.38
C ALA A 315 -13.66 1.48 4.43
N ARG A 316 -12.50 2.00 4.07
CA ARG A 316 -12.19 3.42 4.03
C ARG A 316 -11.49 3.75 2.73
N ILE A 317 -11.98 4.81 2.07
CA ILE A 317 -11.35 5.40 0.90
C ILE A 317 -11.00 6.85 1.23
N TYR A 318 -9.80 7.27 0.83
CA TYR A 318 -9.40 8.67 0.89
C TYR A 318 -8.62 9.03 -0.37
N GLY A 319 -9.01 10.10 -1.04
CA GLY A 319 -8.47 10.44 -2.35
C GLY A 319 -8.88 11.80 -2.87
N HIS A 320 -8.64 11.99 -4.17
CA HIS A 320 -8.95 13.19 -4.94
C HIS A 320 -10.14 12.98 -5.88
N GLY A 321 -10.73 11.78 -5.87
CA GLY A 321 -11.77 11.36 -6.80
C GLY A 321 -11.59 9.90 -7.21
N ASN A 322 -12.55 9.42 -7.98
CA ASN A 322 -12.62 8.10 -8.56
C ASN A 322 -11.63 7.91 -9.73
N ALA A 323 -11.34 6.65 -10.01
CA ALA A 323 -10.55 6.25 -11.16
C ALA A 323 -11.31 6.50 -12.48
N ARG A 324 -10.62 6.46 -13.62
CA ARG A 324 -11.28 6.49 -14.95
C ARG A 324 -12.24 5.32 -15.11
N ARG A 325 -11.77 4.17 -14.65
CA ARG A 325 -12.46 2.90 -14.67
C ARG A 325 -11.94 2.06 -13.52
N TRP A 326 -12.81 1.39 -12.79
CA TRP A 326 -12.40 0.51 -11.71
C TRP A 326 -13.30 -0.72 -11.58
N ALA A 327 -12.76 -1.72 -10.90
CA ALA A 327 -13.52 -2.82 -10.34
C ALA A 327 -13.04 -3.07 -8.91
N TRP A 328 -13.97 -3.38 -8.02
CA TRP A 328 -13.66 -3.78 -6.65
C TRP A 328 -14.42 -5.07 -6.30
N LEU A 329 -13.76 -5.90 -5.49
CA LEU A 329 -14.31 -7.13 -4.93
C LEU A 329 -13.94 -7.21 -3.46
N HIS A 330 -14.94 -7.42 -2.64
CA HIS A 330 -14.80 -8.03 -1.32
C HIS A 330 -15.48 -9.41 -1.32
N ALA A 331 -14.77 -10.41 -0.81
CA ALA A 331 -15.27 -11.78 -0.75
C ALA A 331 -14.85 -12.45 0.56
N ASP A 332 -15.81 -12.74 1.44
CA ASP A 332 -15.62 -13.72 2.52
C ASP A 332 -15.59 -15.12 1.89
N LEU A 333 -14.45 -15.80 2.04
CA LEU A 333 -14.19 -17.10 1.44
C LEU A 333 -14.54 -18.28 2.37
N GLY A 334 -15.09 -17.99 3.55
CA GLY A 334 -15.32 -18.95 4.61
C GLY A 334 -14.07 -19.24 5.45
N GLY A 335 -14.25 -19.81 6.64
CA GLY A 335 -13.14 -20.19 7.53
C GLY A 335 -12.28 -19.01 8.04
N GLY A 336 -12.75 -17.78 7.87
CA GLY A 336 -11.99 -16.56 8.19
C GLY A 336 -11.06 -16.08 7.07
N ASP A 337 -11.06 -16.74 5.91
CA ASP A 337 -10.33 -16.31 4.74
C ASP A 337 -11.13 -15.21 4.01
N VAL A 338 -10.43 -14.18 3.52
CA VAL A 338 -11.03 -13.03 2.82
C VAL A 338 -10.18 -12.67 1.61
N LEU A 339 -10.83 -12.37 0.49
CA LEU A 339 -10.19 -11.81 -0.69
C LEU A 339 -10.69 -10.40 -0.96
N GLU A 340 -9.74 -9.49 -1.08
CA GLU A 340 -9.96 -8.10 -1.42
C GLU A 340 -9.23 -7.75 -2.72
N ILE A 341 -9.92 -7.12 -3.67
CA ILE A 341 -9.34 -6.67 -4.94
C ILE A 341 -9.80 -5.26 -5.26
N VAL A 342 -8.85 -4.42 -5.69
CA VAL A 342 -9.12 -3.17 -6.40
C VAL A 342 -8.33 -3.20 -7.70
N ALA A 343 -9.02 -3.08 -8.84
CA ALA A 343 -8.41 -2.89 -10.14
C ALA A 343 -8.81 -1.51 -10.68
N ALA A 344 -7.85 -0.66 -11.08
CA ALA A 344 -8.16 0.71 -11.46
C ALA A 344 -7.30 1.25 -12.62
N VAL A 345 -7.91 2.07 -13.46
CA VAL A 345 -7.27 2.85 -14.53
C VAL A 345 -7.22 4.32 -14.12
N SER A 346 -6.03 4.93 -14.17
CA SER A 346 -5.80 6.30 -13.71
C SER A 346 -6.50 7.34 -14.60
N MET A 347 -6.91 8.47 -14.00
CA MET A 347 -7.38 9.67 -14.73
C MET A 347 -6.23 10.49 -15.33
N ARG A 348 -4.98 10.30 -14.87
CA ARG A 348 -3.85 11.11 -15.33
C ARG A 348 -3.57 10.87 -16.81
N ARG A 349 -3.52 11.95 -17.58
CA ARG A 349 -3.19 11.94 -19.01
C ARG A 349 -1.94 11.10 -19.28
N GLY A 350 -2.05 10.11 -20.17
CA GLY A 350 -0.99 9.16 -20.52
C GLY A 350 -1.03 7.86 -19.71
N LEU A 351 -1.59 7.87 -18.50
CA LEU A 351 -1.86 6.66 -17.71
C LEU A 351 -3.28 6.13 -17.92
N ASP A 352 -4.16 6.94 -18.52
CA ASP A 352 -5.56 6.65 -18.80
C ASP A 352 -5.77 5.61 -19.91
N ARG A 353 -4.71 5.26 -20.64
CA ARG A 353 -4.69 4.21 -21.68
C ARG A 353 -3.93 2.96 -21.24
N LEU A 354 -3.38 2.95 -20.03
CA LEU A 354 -2.63 1.79 -19.54
C LEU A 354 -3.59 0.69 -19.05
N PRO A 355 -3.17 -0.58 -19.08
CA PRO A 355 -3.92 -1.65 -18.44
C PRO A 355 -4.17 -1.35 -16.95
N PRO A 356 -5.28 -1.84 -16.37
CA PRO A 356 -5.60 -1.58 -14.98
C PRO A 356 -4.48 -2.01 -14.02
N LEU A 357 -4.20 -1.16 -13.02
CA LEU A 357 -3.37 -1.53 -11.88
C LEU A 357 -4.20 -2.37 -10.91
N VAL A 358 -3.64 -3.48 -10.46
CA VAL A 358 -4.33 -4.42 -9.55
C VAL A 358 -3.69 -4.40 -8.18
N PHE A 359 -4.50 -4.11 -7.17
CA PHE A 359 -4.18 -4.25 -5.76
C PHE A 359 -5.01 -5.42 -5.22
N LEU A 360 -4.35 -6.47 -4.75
CA LEU A 360 -5.00 -7.69 -4.29
C LEU A 360 -4.45 -8.11 -2.92
N ARG A 361 -5.34 -8.46 -2.00
CA ARG A 361 -5.03 -9.06 -0.70
C ARG A 361 -5.91 -10.27 -0.43
N LEU A 362 -5.28 -11.44 -0.38
CA LEU A 362 -5.87 -12.66 0.17
C LEU A 362 -5.41 -12.78 1.63
N LEU A 363 -6.30 -12.55 2.58
CA LEU A 363 -6.12 -12.94 3.97
C LEU A 363 -6.47 -14.43 4.07
N GLN A 364 -5.48 -15.27 4.35
CA GLN A 364 -5.69 -16.70 4.50
C GLN A 364 -4.94 -17.21 5.73
N ASN A 365 -5.63 -17.93 6.62
CA ASN A 365 -5.06 -18.46 7.87
C ASN A 365 -4.31 -17.37 8.67
N GLY A 366 -4.92 -16.19 8.81
CA GLY A 366 -4.37 -15.03 9.53
C GLY A 366 -3.17 -14.34 8.83
N ARG A 367 -2.85 -14.71 7.59
CA ARG A 367 -1.71 -14.12 6.84
C ARG A 367 -2.17 -13.52 5.51
N THR A 368 -1.64 -12.34 5.19
CA THR A 368 -1.92 -11.70 3.90
C THR A 368 -0.97 -12.16 2.81
N TRP A 369 -1.54 -12.49 1.65
CA TRP A 369 -0.83 -12.75 0.40
C TRP A 369 -1.31 -11.79 -0.70
N PRO A 370 -0.41 -11.21 -1.50
CA PRO A 370 1.03 -11.12 -1.26
C PRO A 370 1.32 -10.42 0.07
N ARG A 371 2.48 -10.68 0.72
CA ARG A 371 2.85 -10.01 1.98
C ARG A 371 2.93 -8.48 1.85
N HIS A 372 3.36 -8.02 0.69
CA HIS A 372 3.54 -6.61 0.34
C HIS A 372 2.59 -6.21 -0.79
N ALA A 373 1.74 -5.20 -0.58
CA ALA A 373 0.77 -4.74 -1.60
C ALA A 373 1.47 -4.25 -2.87
N GLU A 374 2.67 -3.67 -2.76
CA GLU A 374 3.43 -3.20 -3.92
C GLU A 374 3.72 -4.34 -4.91
N ARG A 375 3.79 -5.59 -4.45
CA ARG A 375 4.03 -6.74 -5.34
C ARG A 375 2.86 -7.07 -6.25
N ALA A 376 1.64 -6.69 -5.87
CA ALA A 376 0.47 -6.84 -6.72
C ALA A 376 0.48 -5.76 -7.83
N ALA A 377 0.70 -4.50 -7.45
CA ALA A 377 0.59 -3.35 -8.34
C ALA A 377 1.85 -3.03 -9.16
N VAL A 378 3.05 -3.26 -8.61
CA VAL A 378 4.36 -2.86 -9.16
C VAL A 378 5.20 -4.07 -9.57
N GLY A 379 4.57 -5.19 -9.95
CA GLY A 379 5.23 -6.28 -10.67
C GLY A 379 5.65 -5.87 -12.10
N TRP A 380 6.43 -4.78 -12.21
CA TRP A 380 6.33 -3.72 -13.23
C TRP A 380 6.79 -4.08 -14.65
N ALA A 381 7.32 -5.27 -14.94
CA ALA A 381 7.65 -5.66 -16.33
C ALA A 381 7.80 -7.18 -16.56
N GLY A 382 7.42 -8.03 -15.59
CA GLY A 382 7.69 -9.46 -15.64
C GLY A 382 6.51 -10.32 -16.09
N LEU A 383 6.81 -11.50 -16.63
CA LEU A 383 5.84 -12.60 -16.81
C LEU A 383 5.05 -12.79 -15.51
N GLY A 384 3.71 -12.86 -15.58
CA GLY A 384 2.84 -13.11 -14.43
C GLY A 384 2.60 -11.96 -13.46
N ARG A 385 2.69 -10.71 -13.93
CA ARG A 385 2.01 -9.57 -13.28
C ARG A 385 0.52 -9.87 -13.02
N PHE A 386 -0.06 -9.19 -12.04
CA PHE A 386 -1.52 -9.13 -11.95
C PHE A 386 -2.08 -8.33 -13.11
N ARG A 387 -3.17 -8.82 -13.68
CA ARG A 387 -3.91 -8.21 -14.78
C ARG A 387 -5.38 -8.25 -14.42
N ALA A 388 -6.10 -7.21 -14.82
CA ALA A 388 -7.55 -7.19 -14.77
C ALA A 388 -8.12 -6.99 -16.16
N ASP A 389 -9.21 -7.69 -16.43
CA ASP A 389 -10.15 -7.37 -17.49
C ASP A 389 -11.41 -6.87 -16.81
N ILE A 390 -11.59 -5.55 -16.82
CA ILE A 390 -12.73 -4.90 -16.18
C ILE A 390 -13.88 -4.93 -17.20
N GLY A 391 -15.09 -5.24 -16.77
CA GLY A 391 -16.24 -5.44 -17.64
C GLY A 391 -17.51 -5.76 -16.85
N LEU A 392 -18.65 -5.66 -17.52
CA LEU A 392 -19.94 -6.14 -17.03
C LEU A 392 -20.60 -6.99 -18.11
N PRO A 393 -21.38 -8.03 -17.76
CA PRO A 393 -21.67 -8.46 -16.38
C PRO A 393 -20.51 -9.20 -15.71
N GLU A 394 -19.42 -9.49 -16.43
CA GLU A 394 -18.29 -10.25 -15.89
C GLU A 394 -16.98 -9.46 -15.96
N TRP A 395 -16.17 -9.56 -14.90
CA TRP A 395 -14.79 -9.08 -14.88
C TRP A 395 -13.85 -10.09 -14.22
N ARG A 396 -12.57 -9.99 -14.55
CA ARG A 396 -11.57 -11.02 -14.22
C ARG A 396 -10.28 -10.42 -13.70
N VAL A 397 -9.67 -11.10 -12.73
CA VAL A 397 -8.30 -10.81 -12.28
C VAL A 397 -7.46 -12.08 -12.29
N ALA A 398 -6.27 -11.98 -12.84
CA ALA A 398 -5.31 -13.08 -12.83
C ALA A 398 -3.89 -12.57 -12.57
N GLY A 399 -3.11 -13.28 -11.77
CA GLY A 399 -1.74 -12.88 -11.48
C GLY A 399 -0.98 -13.88 -10.63
N ARG A 400 0.32 -13.64 -10.43
CA ARG A 400 1.16 -14.45 -9.54
C ARG A 400 2.05 -13.58 -8.67
N ALA A 401 2.35 -14.09 -7.48
CA ALA A 401 3.35 -13.53 -6.59
C ALA A 401 4.08 -14.65 -5.85
N GLY A 402 5.40 -14.74 -6.09
CA GLY A 402 6.20 -15.86 -5.62
C GLY A 402 5.76 -17.18 -6.26
N ARG A 403 5.56 -18.21 -5.43
CA ARG A 403 5.15 -19.57 -5.85
C ARG A 403 3.63 -19.77 -5.87
N ARG A 404 2.84 -18.71 -5.79
CA ARG A 404 1.38 -18.77 -5.87
C ARG A 404 0.88 -17.97 -7.07
N ARG A 405 -0.15 -18.46 -7.73
CA ARG A 405 -0.93 -17.71 -8.73
C ARG A 405 -2.41 -17.81 -8.42
N ILE A 406 -3.15 -16.77 -8.75
CA ILE A 406 -4.59 -16.66 -8.50
C ILE A 406 -5.31 -16.31 -9.80
N ARG A 407 -6.51 -16.84 -9.96
CA ARG A 407 -7.49 -16.45 -10.97
C ARG A 407 -8.82 -16.21 -10.29
N VAL A 408 -9.46 -15.11 -10.65
CA VAL A 408 -10.71 -14.65 -10.07
C VAL A 408 -11.61 -14.22 -11.21
N THR A 409 -12.82 -14.77 -11.24
CA THR A 409 -13.90 -14.32 -12.12
C THR A 409 -15.04 -13.87 -11.24
N VAL A 410 -15.55 -12.68 -11.50
CA VAL A 410 -16.68 -12.07 -10.78
C VAL A 410 -17.78 -11.81 -11.78
N THR A 411 -19.00 -12.22 -11.43
CA THR A 411 -20.20 -11.99 -12.25
C THR A 411 -21.17 -11.14 -11.45
N GLN A 412 -21.56 -10.01 -12.03
CA GLN A 412 -22.53 -9.06 -11.54
C GLN A 412 -23.77 -9.11 -12.44
N PRO A 413 -24.80 -9.89 -12.08
CA PRO A 413 -26.04 -9.97 -12.85
C PRO A 413 -26.69 -8.58 -12.96
N PRO A 414 -27.07 -8.11 -14.16
CA PRO A 414 -27.66 -6.79 -14.32
C PRO A 414 -28.91 -6.57 -13.46
N GLN A 415 -29.70 -7.61 -13.25
CA GLN A 415 -30.94 -7.58 -12.47
C GLN A 415 -30.70 -7.39 -10.96
N ARG A 416 -29.46 -7.63 -10.49
CA ARG A 416 -29.05 -7.52 -9.08
C ARG A 416 -28.04 -6.38 -8.86
N THR A 417 -27.81 -5.56 -9.88
CA THR A 417 -26.79 -4.51 -9.86
C THR A 417 -27.46 -3.15 -9.85
N LEU A 418 -27.14 -2.34 -8.84
CA LEU A 418 -27.60 -0.98 -8.69
C LEU A 418 -26.59 -0.02 -9.35
N ALA A 419 -27.08 0.89 -10.19
CA ALA A 419 -26.28 1.96 -10.77
C ALA A 419 -26.52 3.27 -10.01
N LEU A 420 -25.46 3.90 -9.52
CA LEU A 420 -25.51 5.17 -8.81
C LEU A 420 -24.53 6.18 -9.40
N ASP A 421 -24.99 7.42 -9.55
CA ASP A 421 -24.16 8.55 -9.95
C ASP A 421 -23.32 9.08 -8.78
N TYR A 422 -22.08 9.42 -9.09
CA TYR A 422 -21.07 10.00 -8.22
C TYR A 422 -20.64 11.34 -8.80
N THR A 423 -20.21 12.23 -7.93
CA THR A 423 -19.61 13.51 -8.31
C THR A 423 -18.27 13.62 -7.62
N ASP A 424 -17.21 13.65 -8.41
CA ASP A 424 -15.86 13.82 -7.87
C ASP A 424 -15.65 15.26 -7.37
N PRO A 425 -14.62 15.51 -6.54
CA PRO A 425 -14.30 16.85 -6.05
C PRO A 425 -14.06 17.92 -7.14
N ASP A 426 -13.73 17.51 -8.37
CA ASP A 426 -13.59 18.40 -9.53
C ASP A 426 -14.91 18.65 -10.28
N GLY A 427 -16.03 18.15 -9.75
CA GLY A 427 -17.37 18.25 -10.32
C GLY A 427 -17.65 17.24 -11.43
N SER A 428 -16.68 16.42 -11.81
CA SER A 428 -16.87 15.48 -12.91
C SER A 428 -17.69 14.26 -12.49
N PRO A 429 -18.61 13.77 -13.35
CA PRO A 429 -19.48 12.65 -13.02
C PRO A 429 -18.74 11.31 -13.14
N ALA A 430 -19.20 10.32 -12.37
CA ALA A 430 -18.87 8.92 -12.55
C ALA A 430 -20.10 8.06 -12.22
N VAL A 431 -20.17 6.84 -12.74
CA VAL A 431 -21.23 5.89 -12.44
C VAL A 431 -20.62 4.66 -11.79
N CYS A 432 -21.08 4.30 -10.59
CA CYS A 432 -20.76 3.03 -9.95
C CYS A 432 -21.90 2.04 -10.16
N ARG A 433 -21.57 0.83 -10.61
CA ARG A 433 -22.50 -0.30 -10.72
C ARG A 433 -22.12 -1.33 -9.67
N ASN A 434 -22.82 -1.30 -8.54
CA ASN A 434 -22.52 -2.10 -7.35
C ASN A 434 -23.58 -3.20 -7.12
N THR A 435 -23.15 -4.32 -6.58
CA THR A 435 -24.02 -5.39 -6.07
C THR A 435 -23.40 -6.03 -4.84
N GLU A 436 -24.23 -6.30 -3.84
CA GLU A 436 -23.83 -7.04 -2.64
C GLU A 436 -24.21 -8.54 -2.73
N THR A 437 -24.61 -9.00 -3.92
CA THR A 437 -25.02 -10.37 -4.22
C THR A 437 -24.43 -10.88 -5.54
N ALA A 438 -23.18 -10.53 -5.82
CA ALA A 438 -22.43 -11.09 -6.96
C ALA A 438 -22.06 -12.56 -6.76
N ASP A 439 -21.75 -13.21 -7.87
CA ASP A 439 -21.11 -14.53 -7.90
C ASP A 439 -19.61 -14.36 -8.12
N ALA A 440 -18.80 -15.22 -7.50
CA ALA A 440 -17.36 -15.22 -7.73
C ALA A 440 -16.76 -16.62 -7.71
N VAL A 441 -15.80 -16.87 -8.60
CA VAL A 441 -14.98 -18.09 -8.60
C VAL A 441 -13.53 -17.68 -8.40
N VAL A 442 -12.94 -18.16 -7.30
CA VAL A 442 -11.54 -17.88 -6.94
C VAL A 442 -10.77 -19.20 -7.02
N SER A 443 -9.70 -19.23 -7.83
CA SER A 443 -8.79 -20.38 -7.94
C SER A 443 -7.38 -19.96 -7.57
N LEU A 444 -6.82 -20.61 -6.55
CA LEU A 444 -5.45 -20.43 -6.09
C LEU A 444 -4.64 -21.68 -6.40
N GLU A 445 -3.47 -21.49 -7.01
CA GLU A 445 -2.55 -22.57 -7.37
C GLU A 445 -1.15 -22.30 -6.83
N ARG A 446 -0.42 -23.38 -6.52
CA ARG A 446 0.96 -23.35 -6.02
C ARG A 446 1.92 -24.05 -6.96
N TRP A 447 3.13 -23.50 -7.07
CA TRP A 447 4.23 -24.09 -7.84
C TRP A 447 5.02 -25.11 -7.03
N TRP A 448 4.98 -26.38 -7.45
CA TRP A 448 5.79 -27.50 -6.96
C TRP A 448 6.48 -28.24 -8.12
N GLY A 449 7.09 -27.49 -9.05
CA GLY A 449 7.63 -28.01 -10.32
C GLY A 449 6.59 -28.01 -11.46
N THR A 450 5.31 -28.07 -11.11
CA THR A 450 4.16 -27.69 -11.93
C THR A 450 3.19 -26.87 -11.09
N TRP A 451 2.27 -26.15 -11.74
CA TRP A 451 1.17 -25.49 -11.02
C TRP A 451 0.15 -26.54 -10.60
N ARG A 452 -0.16 -26.58 -9.31
CA ARG A 452 -1.16 -27.48 -8.73
C ARG A 452 -2.22 -26.69 -7.99
N PRO A 453 -3.50 -27.11 -8.03
CA PRO A 453 -4.55 -26.50 -7.22
C PRO A 453 -4.15 -26.48 -5.74
N GLU A 454 -4.26 -25.32 -5.11
CA GLU A 454 -4.07 -25.14 -3.67
C GLU A 454 -5.43 -24.93 -2.98
N ALA A 455 -6.32 -24.11 -3.57
CA ALA A 455 -7.67 -23.90 -3.08
C ALA A 455 -8.58 -23.36 -4.20
N THR A 456 -9.88 -23.66 -4.09
CA THR A 456 -10.93 -23.09 -4.96
C THR A 456 -12.12 -22.69 -4.10
N TRP A 457 -12.60 -21.47 -4.30
CA TRP A 457 -13.81 -20.96 -3.66
C TRP A 457 -14.84 -20.58 -4.72
N ARG A 458 -16.11 -20.85 -4.41
CA ARG A 458 -17.27 -20.49 -5.23
C ARG A 458 -18.24 -19.76 -4.33
N LEU A 459 -18.46 -18.50 -4.64
CA LEU A 459 -19.42 -17.64 -3.96
C LEU A 459 -20.62 -17.51 -4.89
N SER A 460 -21.81 -17.74 -4.34
CA SER A 460 -23.07 -17.71 -5.08
C SER A 460 -23.98 -16.70 -4.42
N GLY A 461 -24.03 -15.48 -4.95
CA GLY A 461 -24.83 -14.40 -4.40
C GLY A 461 -24.30 -13.83 -3.08
N THR A 462 -23.02 -14.00 -2.78
CA THR A 462 -22.40 -13.57 -1.51
C THR A 462 -21.11 -12.78 -1.70
N ALA A 463 -20.74 -12.49 -2.95
CA ALA A 463 -19.64 -11.58 -3.24
C ALA A 463 -20.15 -10.14 -3.32
N HIS A 464 -19.33 -9.21 -2.84
CA HIS A 464 -19.59 -7.78 -2.88
C HIS A 464 -18.73 -7.18 -3.97
N ALA A 465 -19.35 -6.61 -5.00
CA ALA A 465 -18.63 -6.24 -6.21
C ALA A 465 -19.18 -4.98 -6.85
N GLU A 466 -18.26 -4.13 -7.32
CA GLU A 466 -18.59 -2.97 -8.12
C GLU A 466 -17.72 -2.88 -9.38
N VAL A 467 -18.29 -2.27 -10.41
CA VAL A 467 -17.57 -1.74 -11.57
C VAL A 467 -18.03 -0.32 -11.79
N GLY A 468 -17.07 0.59 -11.87
CA GLY A 468 -17.35 1.98 -12.18
C GLY A 468 -16.56 2.51 -13.36
N ASP A 469 -17.16 3.50 -14.01
CA ASP A 469 -16.61 4.20 -15.15
C ASP A 469 -17.14 5.64 -15.23
N ARG A 470 -16.62 6.36 -16.23
CA ARG A 470 -16.90 7.76 -16.54
C ARG A 470 -17.18 7.90 -18.02
#